data_AF-K1TZ89-F1
#
_entry.id   AF-K1TZ89-F1
#
_cell.length_a   1.000
_cell.length_b   1.000
_cell.length_c   1.000
_cell.angle_alpha   90.00
_cell.angle_beta   90.00
_cell.angle_gamma   90.00
#
_symmetry.space_group_name_H-M   'P 1'
#
loop_
_entity.id
_entity.type
_entity.pdbx_description
1 polymer ?
#
loop_
_entity_poly.entity_id
_entity_poly.type
_entity_poly.pdbx_seq_one_letter_code
_entity_poly.pdbx_strand_id
1 'polypeptide(L)'
;MGFVILAIIGIAFIVIITNISVVQQSRAYVIERLGAFHSVWGVGMHFKFPFIDRIARRVSLKEQVLDYPPQPVITKDNVTMQIDTVVYFQITDPSSMPTVWSTR
;
A
#
# COMPACT_ATOMS: atom_id res chain seq x y z
N MET A 1 36.64 5.31 25.90
CA MET A 1 36.78 5.19 24.42
C MET A 1 36.30 3.84 23.89
N GLY A 2 36.80 2.69 24.37
CA GLY A 2 36.35 1.37 23.91
C GLY A 2 34.85 1.08 24.10
N PHE A 3 34.27 1.46 25.25
CA PHE A 3 32.84 1.30 25.51
C PHE A 3 31.95 2.14 24.59
N VAL A 4 32.42 3.33 24.18
CA VAL A 4 31.71 4.23 23.26
C VAL A 4 31.70 3.63 21.86
N ILE A 5 32.83 3.06 21.41
CA ILE A 5 32.94 2.39 20.11
C ILE A 5 32.04 1.16 20.06
N LEU A 6 32.03 0.34 21.13
CA LEU A 6 31.13 -0.82 21.25
C LEU A 6 29.65 -0.42 21.20
N ALA A 7 29.26 0.67 21.88
CA ALA A 7 27.90 1.18 21.86
C ALA A 7 27.47 1.65 20.45
N ILE A 8 28.35 2.38 19.75
CA ILE A 8 28.09 2.85 18.38
C ILE A 8 27.92 1.67 17.41
N ILE A 9 28.78 0.65 17.51
CA ILE A 9 28.70 -0.55 16.68
C ILE A 9 27.39 -1.31 16.96
N GLY A 10 27.01 -1.46 18.23
CA GLY A 10 25.75 -2.11 18.60
C GLY A 10 24.54 -1.39 18.00
N ILE A 11 24.50 -0.05 18.07
CA ILE A 11 23.42 0.75 17.51
C ILE A 11 23.37 0.62 15.98
N ALA A 12 24.51 0.69 15.31
CA ALA A 12 24.58 0.53 13.85
C ALA A 12 24.03 -0.85 13.41
N PHE A 13 24.36 -1.91 14.14
CA PHE A 13 23.90 -3.26 13.85
C PHE A 13 22.38 -3.42 14.02
N ILE A 14 21.83 -2.83 15.09
CA ILE A 14 20.38 -2.84 15.35
C ILE A 14 19.60 -2.15 14.23
N VAL A 15 20.12 -1.01 13.74
CA VAL A 15 19.51 -0.23 12.66
C VAL A 15 19.51 -1.00 11.34
N ILE A 16 20.55 -1.79 11.05
CA ILE A 16 20.63 -2.60 9.83
C ILE A 16 19.62 -3.76 9.89
N ILE A 17 19.48 -4.43 11.03
CA ILE A 17 18.60 -5.61 11.13
C ILE A 17 17.11 -5.24 11.07
N THR A 18 16.69 -4.16 11.76
CA THR A 18 15.29 -3.69 11.73
C THR A 18 14.85 -3.13 10.37
N ASN A 19 15.80 -3.03 9.46
CA ASN A 19 15.58 -2.51 8.14
C ASN A 19 15.03 -3.55 7.16
N ILE A 20 15.33 -4.82 7.34
CA ILE A 20 14.90 -5.85 6.40
C ILE A 20 13.36 -5.95 6.41
N SER A 21 12.73 -5.69 5.26
CA SER A 21 11.28 -5.80 5.11
C SER A 21 10.94 -6.88 4.11
N VAL A 22 10.13 -7.85 4.54
CA VAL A 22 9.67 -8.94 3.69
C VAL A 22 8.27 -8.60 3.19
N VAL A 23 8.12 -8.55 1.87
CA VAL A 23 6.85 -8.30 1.19
C VAL A 23 6.19 -9.64 0.85
N GLN A 24 4.95 -9.80 1.29
CA GLN A 24 4.17 -11.02 1.09
C GLN A 24 3.65 -11.10 -0.35
N GLN A 25 3.46 -12.33 -0.85
CA GLN A 25 3.05 -12.56 -2.25
C GLN A 25 1.72 -11.89 -2.66
N SER A 26 0.81 -11.70 -1.70
CA SER A 26 -0.52 -11.12 -1.95
C SER A 26 -0.58 -9.61 -1.71
N ARG A 27 0.56 -8.97 -1.42
CA ARG A 27 0.63 -7.55 -1.09
C ARG A 27 1.73 -6.86 -1.89
N ALA A 28 1.47 -5.64 -2.32
CA ALA A 28 2.44 -4.74 -2.88
C ALA A 28 2.66 -3.57 -1.92
N TYR A 29 3.92 -3.23 -1.65
CA TYR A 29 4.26 -2.13 -0.74
C TYR A 29 4.68 -0.91 -1.55
N VAL A 30 3.94 0.18 -1.39
CA VAL A 30 4.26 1.46 -2.03
C VAL A 30 5.23 2.21 -1.13
N ILE A 31 6.34 2.69 -1.71
CA ILE A 31 7.38 3.39 -0.98
C ILE A 31 7.47 4.83 -1.42
N GLU A 32 7.58 5.66 -0.39
CA GLU A 32 7.84 7.08 -0.51
C GLU A 32 9.23 7.38 0.03
N ARG A 33 9.94 8.22 -0.72
CA ARG A 33 11.22 8.79 -0.34
C ARG A 33 11.03 10.29 -0.15
N LEU A 34 11.18 10.78 1.08
CA LEU A 34 11.04 12.21 1.41
C LEU A 34 9.72 12.86 0.93
N GLY A 35 8.61 12.09 0.92
CA GLY A 35 7.30 12.56 0.49
C GLY A 35 7.03 12.46 -1.01
N ALA A 36 7.98 11.95 -1.80
CA ALA A 36 7.77 11.62 -3.21
C ALA A 36 7.65 10.10 -3.42
N PHE A 37 6.78 9.67 -4.34
CA PHE A 37 6.70 8.28 -4.76
C PHE A 37 8.04 7.84 -5.36
N HIS A 38 8.60 6.73 -4.88
CA HIS A 38 9.85 6.19 -5.39
C HIS A 38 9.63 4.94 -6.23
N SER A 39 9.01 3.91 -5.64
CA SER A 39 8.81 2.62 -6.29
C SER A 39 7.77 1.78 -5.56
N VAL A 40 7.20 0.80 -6.26
CA VAL A 40 6.43 -0.28 -5.63
C VAL A 40 7.31 -1.50 -5.46
N TRP A 41 7.37 -2.02 -4.24
CA TRP A 41 7.97 -3.31 -3.96
C TRP A 41 6.95 -4.43 -4.15
N GLY A 42 7.29 -5.33 -5.06
CA GLY A 42 6.61 -6.61 -5.23
C GLY A 42 7.10 -7.66 -4.25
N VAL A 43 6.73 -8.91 -4.51
CA VAL A 43 6.99 -10.07 -3.66
C VAL A 43 8.50 -10.28 -3.46
N GLY A 44 8.95 -10.48 -2.21
CA GLY A 44 10.37 -10.73 -1.92
C GLY A 44 10.91 -10.01 -0.69
N MET A 45 12.22 -10.15 -0.49
CA MET A 45 12.96 -9.45 0.57
C MET A 45 13.52 -8.15 0.02
N HIS A 46 13.19 -7.04 0.66
CA HIS A 46 13.65 -5.71 0.25
C HIS A 46 14.30 -4.99 1.44
N PHE A 47 15.26 -4.13 1.11
CA PHE A 47 16.00 -3.33 2.09
C PHE A 47 15.57 -1.86 1.95
N LYS A 48 15.08 -1.25 3.04
CA LYS A 48 14.73 0.18 3.07
C LYS A 48 15.96 0.99 3.45
N PHE A 49 16.10 2.25 3.05
CA PHE A 49 17.07 3.09 3.76
C PHE A 49 16.44 3.58 5.07
N PRO A 50 17.11 3.38 6.24
CA PRO A 50 16.59 3.90 7.48
C PRO A 50 16.52 5.43 7.35
N PHE A 51 15.44 6.03 7.84
CA PHE A 51 15.11 7.48 7.77
C PHE A 51 14.62 8.03 6.42
N ILE A 52 15.11 7.55 5.28
CA ILE A 52 14.78 8.13 3.97
C ILE A 52 13.57 7.44 3.32
N ASP A 53 13.50 6.12 3.43
CA ASP A 53 12.45 5.32 2.80
C ASP A 53 11.38 4.93 3.81
N ARG A 54 10.12 5.28 3.53
CA ARG A 54 8.96 4.91 4.33
C ARG A 54 8.01 4.05 3.49
N ILE A 55 7.50 2.97 4.08
CA ILE A 55 6.39 2.21 3.51
C ILE A 55 5.14 3.06 3.70
N ALA A 56 4.67 3.67 2.62
CA ALA A 56 3.50 4.55 2.62
C ALA A 56 2.21 3.75 2.70
N ARG A 57 2.12 2.67 1.90
CA ARG A 57 0.91 1.84 1.84
C ARG A 57 1.22 0.38 1.58
N ARG A 58 0.42 -0.49 2.20
CA ARG A 58 0.39 -1.92 1.91
C ARG A 58 -0.89 -2.20 1.12
N VAL A 59 -0.75 -2.39 -0.17
CA VAL A 59 -1.88 -2.61 -1.08
C VAL A 59 -2.08 -4.12 -1.24
N SER A 60 -3.30 -4.60 -1.07
CA SER A 60 -3.64 -6.00 -1.35
C SER A 60 -3.86 -6.18 -2.85
N LEU A 61 -3.20 -7.16 -3.44
CA LEU A 61 -3.42 -7.56 -4.84
C LEU A 61 -4.61 -8.51 -5.01
N LYS A 62 -5.25 -8.89 -3.91
CA LYS A 62 -6.46 -9.71 -3.94
C LYS A 62 -7.67 -8.89 -4.41
N GLU A 63 -8.63 -9.58 -5.02
CA GLU A 63 -9.93 -9.02 -5.36
C GLU A 63 -10.60 -8.40 -4.13
N GLN A 64 -11.09 -7.19 -4.29
CA GLN A 64 -11.85 -6.47 -3.28
C GLN A 64 -13.27 -6.27 -3.79
N VAL A 65 -14.22 -6.37 -2.85
CA VAL A 65 -15.64 -6.18 -3.10
C VAL A 65 -16.01 -4.80 -2.60
N LEU A 66 -16.61 -3.99 -3.47
CA LEU A 66 -17.18 -2.70 -3.11
C LEU A 66 -18.69 -2.76 -3.35
N ASP A 67 -19.43 -2.63 -2.25
CA ASP A 67 -20.88 -2.57 -2.27
C ASP A 67 -21.33 -1.12 -2.40
N TYR A 68 -22.20 -0.86 -3.37
CA TYR A 68 -22.81 0.46 -3.55
C TYR A 68 -24.26 0.44 -3.04
N PRO A 69 -24.73 1.53 -2.40
CA PRO A 69 -26.12 1.61 -1.98
C PRO A 69 -27.05 1.60 -3.21
N PRO A 70 -28.26 1.03 -3.08
CA PRO A 70 -29.22 0.97 -4.19
C PRO A 70 -29.54 2.36 -4.73
N GLN A 71 -29.36 2.55 -6.04
CA GLN A 71 -29.64 3.83 -6.70
C GLN A 71 -30.99 3.77 -7.43
N PRO A 72 -31.86 4.78 -7.27
CA PRO A 72 -33.10 4.86 -8.02
C PRO A 72 -32.80 5.30 -9.46
N VAL A 73 -33.23 4.51 -10.42
CA VAL A 73 -33.12 4.81 -11.85
C VAL A 73 -34.50 4.77 -12.50
N ILE A 74 -34.68 5.61 -13.52
CA ILE A 74 -35.91 5.67 -14.32
C ILE A 74 -35.63 4.92 -15.62
N THR A 75 -36.41 3.88 -15.90
CA THR A 75 -36.30 3.13 -17.16
C THR A 75 -36.87 3.95 -18.33
N LYS A 76 -36.59 3.52 -19.57
CA LYS A 76 -37.15 4.16 -20.77
C LYS A 76 -38.68 4.18 -20.79
N ASP A 77 -39.29 3.23 -20.08
CA ASP A 77 -40.74 3.08 -19.97
C ASP A 77 -41.34 3.92 -18.81
N ASN A 78 -40.57 4.86 -18.25
CA ASN A 78 -41.01 5.75 -17.18
C ASN A 78 -41.41 5.02 -15.88
N VAL A 79 -40.75 3.90 -15.57
CA VAL A 79 -40.91 3.18 -14.32
C VAL A 79 -39.70 3.42 -13.43
N THR A 80 -39.93 3.73 -12.16
CA THR A 80 -38.88 3.85 -11.15
C THR A 80 -38.52 2.49 -10.59
N MET A 81 -37.26 2.11 -10.68
CA MET A 81 -36.72 0.90 -10.05
C MET A 81 -35.43 1.20 -9.31
N GLN A 82 -35.09 0.36 -8.34
CA GLN A 82 -33.82 0.43 -7.62
C GLN A 82 -32.90 -0.66 -8.15
N ILE A 83 -31.68 -0.29 -8.52
CA ILE A 83 -30.65 -1.24 -8.92
C ILE A 83 -29.63 -1.31 -7.79
N ASP A 84 -29.37 -2.53 -7.33
CA ASP A 84 -28.24 -2.89 -6.49
C ASP A 84 -27.09 -3.37 -7.36
N THR A 85 -25.85 -3.02 -7.02
CA THR A 85 -24.68 -3.35 -7.83
C THR A 85 -23.47 -3.59 -6.93
N VAL A 86 -22.82 -4.73 -7.17
CA VAL A 86 -21.58 -5.11 -6.52
C VAL A 86 -20.45 -5.00 -7.56
N VAL A 87 -19.39 -4.27 -7.22
CA VAL A 87 -18.23 -4.10 -8.09
C VAL A 87 -17.06 -4.93 -7.55
N TYR A 88 -16.61 -5.89 -8.35
CA TYR A 88 -15.39 -6.65 -8.11
C TYR A 88 -14.25 -5.98 -8.86
N PHE A 89 -13.18 -5.61 -8.15
CA PHE A 89 -12.00 -5.03 -8.75
C PHE A 89 -10.73 -5.59 -8.14
N GLN A 90 -9.68 -5.63 -8.96
CA GLN A 90 -8.33 -6.01 -8.57
C GLN A 90 -7.34 -4.94 -9.01
N ILE A 91 -6.34 -4.67 -8.17
CA ILE A 91 -5.32 -3.67 -8.46
C ILE A 91 -4.25 -4.33 -9.34
N THR A 92 -4.24 -3.97 -10.62
CA THR A 92 -3.28 -4.53 -11.60
C THR A 92 -1.93 -3.84 -11.53
N ASP A 93 -1.92 -2.51 -11.36
CA ASP A 93 -0.70 -1.72 -11.19
C ASP A 93 -0.82 -0.76 -9.97
N PRO A 94 -0.11 -1.03 -8.87
CA PRO A 94 -0.08 -0.16 -7.71
C PRO A 94 0.76 1.13 -7.90
N SER A 95 1.59 1.23 -8.95
CA SER A 95 2.45 2.40 -9.18
C SER A 95 1.69 3.62 -9.65
N SER A 96 0.59 3.41 -10.36
CA SER A 96 -0.22 4.49 -10.94
C SER A 96 -1.29 5.00 -9.99
N MET A 97 -1.48 4.37 -8.82
CA MET A 97 -2.53 4.72 -7.87
C MET A 97 -2.21 6.05 -7.17
N PRO A 98 -2.98 7.13 -7.41
CA PRO A 98 -2.78 8.39 -6.69
C PRO A 98 -3.07 8.20 -5.20
N THR A 99 -2.25 8.81 -4.34
CA THR A 99 -2.40 8.73 -2.87
C THR A 99 -3.79 9.20 -2.39
N VAL A 100 -4.51 9.99 -3.20
CA VAL A 100 -5.85 10.54 -2.89
C VAL A 100 -6.97 9.49 -2.87
N TRP A 101 -6.81 8.33 -3.53
CA TRP A 101 -7.86 7.30 -3.62
C TRP A 101 -8.01 6.45 -2.35
N SER A 102 -7.36 6.83 -1.24
CA SER A 102 -7.42 6.06 0.01
C SER A 102 -8.37 6.60 1.07
N THR A 103 -9.15 7.67 0.78
CA THR A 103 -9.84 8.42 1.85
C THR A 103 -11.35 8.63 1.62
N ARG A 104 -12.02 7.68 0.97
CA ARG A 104 -13.49 7.57 1.05
C ARG A 104 -13.92 6.13 1.12
#